data_AF-A0A1Z8YZA1-F1
#
_entry.id   AF-A0A1Z8YZA1-F1
#
_cell.length_a   1.000
_cell.length_b   1.000
_cell.length_c   1.000
_cell.angle_alpha   90.00
_cell.angle_beta   90.00
_cell.angle_gamma   90.00
#
_symmetry.space_group_name_H-M   'P 1'
#
loop_
_entity.id
_entity.type
_entity.pdbx_description
1 polymer ?
#
loop_
_entity_poly.entity_id
_entity_poly.type
_entity_poly.pdbx_seq_one_letter_code
_entity_poly.pdbx_strand_id
1 'polypeptide(L)'
;MFIPWGGAPPDRHRAFPDKKSLHSYLRSRAPHSCFHSTAYYQDPSELKMAEKGWLGADLIFDLDGDHLPGVTDNDFPAMIEVIQGQAWRLWNEFLEPEFGFKEKYAQFTFSGHRGFHIHVRDPNLLHLDSNARREIVNYIRGEGIDIQSTISDNSGWGRRALQGIDATLEKLSRISSGATGKGALIDELHGILSTRANSPQVNLKSTSRASIKELADLADNQEKVSRLKNDSSLSVFGPKCTPIFWELVKGDSSVVIGTAGETDEVVTVDTKRVIRWVGSLHGKSGLRVTELPLERLDPDSSNK
;
A
#
# COMPACT_ATOMS: atom_id res chain seq x y z
N MET A 1 -7.92 1.08 23.07
CA MET A 1 -8.73 2.27 22.77
C MET A 1 -10.10 1.81 22.35
N PHE A 2 -11.16 2.50 22.79
CA PHE A 2 -12.54 2.15 22.45
C PHE A 2 -13.29 3.39 21.98
N ILE A 3 -13.96 3.29 20.85
CA ILE A 3 -14.81 4.37 20.33
C ILE A 3 -16.24 4.10 20.83
N PRO A 4 -16.88 5.02 21.57
CA PRO A 4 -18.26 4.88 21.99
C PRO A 4 -19.25 5.19 20.85
N TRP A 5 -20.51 4.82 21.04
CA TRP A 5 -21.61 5.31 20.20
C TRP A 5 -21.92 6.78 20.51
N GLY A 6 -22.52 7.51 19.57
CA GLY A 6 -23.02 8.87 19.80
C GLY A 6 -21.97 9.98 19.79
N GLY A 7 -20.81 9.77 19.14
CA GLY A 7 -19.82 10.83 18.87
C GLY A 7 -18.97 11.28 20.06
N ALA A 8 -19.12 10.64 21.23
CA ALA A 8 -18.25 10.90 22.37
C ALA A 8 -16.78 10.57 22.04
N PRO A 9 -15.81 11.25 22.68
CA PRO A 9 -14.40 11.07 22.38
C PRO A 9 -13.94 9.62 22.65
N PRO A 10 -12.96 9.11 21.89
CA PRO A 10 -12.42 7.77 22.13
C PRO A 10 -11.84 7.61 23.54
N ASP A 11 -12.16 6.49 24.19
CA ASP A 11 -11.56 6.08 25.47
C ASP A 11 -10.18 5.45 25.22
N ARG A 12 -9.11 6.15 25.62
CA ARG A 12 -7.71 5.79 25.40
C ARG A 12 -6.99 5.52 26.73
N HIS A 13 -5.72 5.10 26.66
CA HIS A 13 -4.88 4.85 27.83
C HIS A 13 -5.48 3.81 28.80
N ARG A 14 -6.09 2.77 28.23
CA ARG A 14 -6.64 1.64 28.98
C ARG A 14 -5.69 0.46 28.94
N ALA A 15 -5.37 -0.05 30.11
CA ALA A 15 -4.69 -1.31 30.32
C ALA A 15 -5.66 -2.30 30.99
N PHE A 16 -5.60 -3.56 30.59
CA PHE A 16 -6.37 -4.63 31.22
C PHE A 16 -5.39 -5.70 31.66
N PRO A 17 -5.34 -6.05 32.96
CA PRO A 17 -4.39 -7.05 33.45
C PRO A 17 -4.75 -8.46 32.98
N ASP A 18 -6.02 -8.69 32.64
CA ASP A 18 -6.52 -9.99 32.23
C ASP A 18 -7.73 -9.92 31.29
N LYS A 19 -8.04 -11.06 30.66
CA LYS A 19 -9.18 -11.22 29.74
C LYS A 19 -10.54 -10.96 30.41
N LYS A 20 -10.70 -11.25 31.71
CA LYS A 20 -11.98 -11.09 32.41
C LYS A 20 -12.31 -9.60 32.57
N SER A 21 -11.34 -8.79 32.96
CA SER A 21 -11.48 -7.34 33.10
C SER A 21 -11.82 -6.67 31.76
N LEU A 22 -11.12 -7.03 30.68
CA LEU A 22 -11.43 -6.57 29.32
C LEU A 22 -12.86 -6.95 28.93
N HIS A 23 -13.24 -8.20 29.12
CA HIS A 23 -14.57 -8.68 28.76
C HIS A 23 -15.69 -8.01 29.57
N SER A 24 -15.48 -7.77 30.87
CA SER A 24 -16.40 -7.00 31.71
C SER A 24 -16.57 -5.58 31.20
N TYR A 25 -15.46 -4.91 30.85
CA TYR A 25 -15.48 -3.57 30.26
C TYR A 25 -16.29 -3.55 28.96
N LEU A 26 -16.00 -4.48 28.04
CA LEU A 26 -16.69 -4.56 26.75
C LEU A 26 -18.21 -4.79 26.91
N ARG A 27 -18.63 -5.66 27.82
CA ARG A 27 -20.06 -5.91 28.09
C ARG A 27 -20.78 -4.70 28.67
N SER A 28 -20.11 -3.95 29.56
CA SER A 28 -20.70 -2.79 30.22
C SER A 28 -20.79 -1.56 29.30
N ARG A 29 -19.84 -1.40 28.36
CA ARG A 29 -19.73 -0.21 27.51
C ARG A 29 -20.26 -0.41 26.09
N ALA A 30 -20.25 -1.64 25.59
CA ALA A 30 -20.64 -2.01 24.22
C ALA A 30 -20.12 -1.02 23.16
N PRO A 31 -18.80 -0.80 23.08
CA PRO A 31 -18.23 0.24 22.23
C PRO A 31 -18.53 0.01 20.73
N HIS A 32 -18.70 1.10 19.99
CA HIS A 32 -18.85 1.09 18.53
C HIS A 32 -17.65 0.44 17.83
N SER A 33 -16.43 0.64 18.32
CA SER A 33 -15.24 0.00 17.76
C SER A 33 -14.15 -0.20 18.80
N CYS A 34 -13.42 -1.31 18.70
CA CYS A 34 -12.35 -1.69 19.61
C CYS A 34 -10.98 -1.66 18.90
N PHE A 35 -9.97 -1.16 19.59
CA PHE A 35 -8.59 -1.06 19.07
C PHE A 35 -7.57 -1.41 20.16
N HIS A 36 -6.41 -1.95 19.76
CA HIS A 36 -5.22 -2.08 20.62
C HIS A 36 -4.04 -1.33 20.04
N SER A 37 -3.02 -1.06 20.86
CA SER A 37 -1.76 -0.54 20.34
C SER A 37 -1.02 -1.60 19.54
N THR A 38 -0.34 -1.16 18.48
CA THR A 38 0.69 -1.94 17.80
C THR A 38 2.01 -1.91 18.58
N ALA A 39 2.14 -0.91 19.46
CA ALA A 39 3.28 -0.70 20.33
C ALA A 39 3.14 -1.41 21.69
N TYR A 40 4.29 -1.79 22.23
CA TYR A 40 4.47 -2.34 23.57
C TYR A 40 5.00 -1.25 24.49
N TYR A 41 4.47 -1.21 25.71
CA TYR A 41 4.79 -0.19 26.71
C TYR A 41 5.02 -0.86 28.07
N GLN A 42 5.86 -0.26 28.92
CA GLN A 42 6.01 -0.65 30.32
C GLN A 42 4.70 -0.39 31.08
N ASP A 43 4.13 0.80 30.91
CA ASP A 43 2.81 1.14 31.45
C ASP A 43 1.89 1.74 30.34
N PRO A 44 1.01 0.93 29.72
CA PRO A 44 0.09 1.43 28.71
C PRO A 44 -1.07 2.28 29.29
N SER A 45 -1.25 2.33 30.61
CA SER A 45 -2.27 3.16 31.26
C SER A 45 -1.85 4.62 31.44
N GLU A 46 -0.55 4.90 31.34
CA GLU A 46 -0.04 6.27 31.48
C GLU A 46 -0.63 7.23 30.43
N LEU A 47 -0.95 8.44 30.86
CA LEU A 47 -1.59 9.45 30.02
C LEU A 47 -0.59 10.11 29.08
N LYS A 48 0.61 10.43 29.59
CA LYS A 48 1.66 11.05 28.78
C LYS A 48 2.46 9.98 28.05
N MET A 49 2.62 10.15 26.74
CA MET A 49 3.34 9.17 25.91
C MET A 49 4.80 8.95 26.34
N ALA A 50 5.46 9.98 26.87
CA ALA A 50 6.85 9.88 27.34
C ALA A 50 6.98 9.02 28.61
N GLU A 51 5.94 8.94 29.43
CA GLU A 51 5.94 8.22 30.71
C GLU A 51 5.54 6.75 30.56
N LYS A 52 4.93 6.35 29.42
CA LYS A 52 4.53 4.97 29.14
C LYS A 52 5.70 3.96 29.06
N GLY A 53 6.92 4.44 28.80
CA GLY A 53 8.10 3.59 28.55
C GLY A 53 7.93 2.69 27.31
N TRP A 54 8.09 3.24 26.11
CA TRP A 54 7.98 2.48 24.84
C TRP A 54 9.05 1.39 24.74
N LEU A 55 8.64 0.17 24.38
CA LEU A 55 9.50 -1.03 24.32
C LEU A 55 9.72 -1.55 22.89
N GLY A 56 8.92 -1.10 21.93
CA GLY A 56 8.92 -1.61 20.56
C GLY A 56 7.53 -1.54 19.94
N ALA A 57 7.41 -1.83 18.65
CA ALA A 57 6.12 -1.93 17.98
C ALA A 57 6.11 -2.95 16.85
N ASP A 58 4.98 -3.64 16.69
CA ASP A 58 4.68 -4.46 15.50
C ASP A 58 4.87 -3.63 14.22
N LEU A 59 5.28 -4.25 13.13
CA LEU A 59 5.29 -3.64 11.80
C LEU A 59 3.98 -3.95 11.09
N ILE A 60 3.21 -2.92 10.77
CA ILE A 60 1.84 -3.05 10.26
C ILE A 60 1.75 -2.42 8.89
N PHE A 61 1.13 -3.13 7.96
CA PHE A 61 0.71 -2.61 6.67
C PHE A 61 -0.81 -2.60 6.62
N ASP A 62 -1.40 -1.45 6.35
CA ASP A 62 -2.85 -1.25 6.24
C ASP A 62 -3.17 -0.91 4.79
N LEU A 63 -3.97 -1.76 4.14
CA LEU A 63 -4.43 -1.60 2.77
C LEU A 63 -5.92 -1.25 2.82
N ASP A 64 -6.27 0.00 2.51
CA ASP A 64 -7.65 0.47 2.43
C ASP A 64 -8.12 0.60 0.97
N GLY A 65 -9.37 0.26 0.74
CA GLY A 65 -10.08 0.34 -0.54
C GLY A 65 -10.63 1.71 -0.88
N ASP A 66 -10.35 2.71 -0.04
CA ASP A 66 -10.68 4.09 -0.34
C ASP A 66 -9.94 4.60 -1.58
N HIS A 67 -10.68 5.22 -2.51
CA HIS A 67 -10.15 5.86 -3.72
C HIS A 67 -9.52 4.92 -4.77
N LEU A 68 -9.93 3.65 -4.81
CA LEU A 68 -9.54 2.72 -5.88
C LEU A 68 -9.89 3.28 -7.28
N PRO A 69 -8.92 3.45 -8.19
CA PRO A 69 -9.20 3.88 -9.56
C PRO A 69 -10.11 2.87 -10.27
N GLY A 70 -11.25 3.32 -10.77
CA GLY A 70 -12.18 2.49 -11.54
C GLY A 70 -13.10 1.59 -10.71
N VAL A 71 -12.98 1.59 -9.38
CA VAL A 71 -13.91 0.88 -8.49
C VAL A 71 -14.68 1.90 -7.67
N THR A 72 -16.01 1.84 -7.72
CA THR A 72 -16.85 2.72 -6.90
C THR A 72 -16.98 2.15 -5.50
N ASP A 73 -17.05 3.00 -4.47
CA ASP A 73 -17.29 2.60 -3.08
C ASP A 73 -18.56 1.75 -2.87
N ASN A 74 -19.50 1.82 -3.83
CA ASN A 74 -20.74 1.04 -3.81
C ASN A 74 -20.56 -0.40 -4.33
N ASP A 75 -19.48 -0.69 -5.04
CA ASP A 75 -19.14 -2.03 -5.51
C ASP A 75 -18.19 -2.70 -4.51
N PHE A 76 -18.75 -3.04 -3.36
CA PHE A 76 -18.01 -3.65 -2.27
C PHE A 76 -17.29 -4.95 -2.66
N PRO A 77 -17.91 -5.90 -3.39
CA PRO A 77 -17.22 -7.11 -3.83
C PRO A 77 -16.00 -6.83 -4.71
N ALA A 78 -16.14 -5.98 -5.73
CA ALA A 78 -15.02 -5.67 -6.62
C ALA A 78 -13.88 -4.96 -5.87
N MET A 79 -14.22 -4.03 -4.96
CA MET A 79 -13.22 -3.36 -4.12
C MET A 79 -12.45 -4.34 -3.25
N ILE A 80 -13.14 -5.26 -2.58
CA ILE A 80 -12.49 -6.27 -1.73
C ILE A 80 -11.59 -7.20 -2.56
N GLU A 81 -12.03 -7.63 -3.74
CA GLU A 81 -11.23 -8.49 -4.62
C GLU A 81 -9.93 -7.79 -5.05
N VAL A 82 -10.00 -6.49 -5.39
CA VAL A 82 -8.82 -5.70 -5.71
C VAL A 82 -7.89 -5.62 -4.50
N ILE A 83 -8.34 -5.16 -3.33
CA ILE A 83 -7.46 -4.99 -2.15
C ILE A 83 -6.89 -6.33 -1.66
N GLN A 84 -7.66 -7.41 -1.76
CA GLN A 84 -7.20 -8.75 -1.42
C GLN A 84 -6.00 -9.16 -2.28
N GLY A 85 -6.10 -8.99 -3.60
CA GLY A 85 -4.99 -9.24 -4.53
C GLY A 85 -3.77 -8.36 -4.24
N GLN A 86 -3.98 -7.13 -3.75
CA GLN A 86 -2.88 -6.24 -3.36
C GLN A 86 -2.18 -6.67 -2.08
N ALA A 87 -2.95 -7.12 -1.08
CA ALA A 87 -2.38 -7.67 0.14
C ALA A 87 -1.54 -8.93 -0.16
N TRP A 88 -2.02 -9.76 -1.09
CA TRP A 88 -1.28 -10.91 -1.60
C TRP A 88 0.03 -10.50 -2.28
N ARG A 89 -0.02 -9.54 -3.21
CA ARG A 89 1.16 -9.03 -3.91
C ARG A 89 2.15 -8.37 -2.96
N LEU A 90 1.69 -7.56 -2.01
CA LEU A 90 2.54 -6.96 -0.99
C LEU A 90 3.34 -8.04 -0.24
N TRP A 91 2.67 -9.10 0.19
CA TRP A 91 3.34 -10.20 0.88
C TRP A 91 4.34 -10.93 -0.05
N ASN A 92 3.87 -11.40 -1.21
CA ASN A 92 4.61 -12.32 -2.09
C ASN A 92 5.63 -11.65 -3.01
N GLU A 93 5.57 -10.34 -3.22
CA GLU A 93 6.53 -9.60 -4.05
C GLU A 93 7.54 -8.80 -3.22
N PHE A 94 7.21 -8.45 -1.98
CA PHE A 94 8.05 -7.59 -1.14
C PHE A 94 8.37 -8.20 0.22
N LEU A 95 7.35 -8.38 1.08
CA LEU A 95 7.55 -8.65 2.50
C LEU A 95 8.33 -9.95 2.76
N GLU A 96 7.95 -11.02 2.09
CA GLU A 96 8.64 -12.30 2.24
C GLU A 96 9.92 -12.39 1.37
N PRO A 97 9.87 -12.28 0.03
CA PRO A 97 11.04 -12.58 -0.79
C PRO A 97 12.18 -11.57 -0.67
N GLU A 98 11.88 -10.29 -0.41
CA GLU A 98 12.88 -9.22 -0.45
C GLU A 98 13.29 -8.76 0.95
N PHE A 99 12.33 -8.62 1.86
CA PHE A 99 12.64 -8.27 3.26
C PHE A 99 12.90 -9.49 4.16
N GLY A 100 12.60 -10.70 3.69
CA GLY A 100 12.83 -11.94 4.45
C GLY A 100 11.88 -12.10 5.64
N PHE A 101 10.74 -11.42 5.64
CA PHE A 101 9.74 -11.59 6.70
C PHE A 101 9.15 -12.99 6.63
N LYS A 102 8.90 -13.57 7.80
CA LYS A 102 8.48 -14.98 7.90
C LYS A 102 7.00 -15.04 8.18
N GLU A 103 6.27 -15.82 7.41
CA GLU A 103 4.82 -15.99 7.54
C GLU A 103 4.39 -16.37 8.97
N LYS A 104 5.18 -17.20 9.67
CA LYS A 104 4.91 -17.57 11.07
C LYS A 104 4.86 -16.39 12.06
N TYR A 105 5.38 -15.23 11.69
CA TYR A 105 5.30 -13.98 12.46
C TYR A 105 4.28 -12.99 11.87
N ALA A 106 3.64 -13.34 10.77
CA ALA A 106 2.62 -12.53 10.13
C ALA A 106 1.21 -12.95 10.55
N GLN A 107 0.34 -11.96 10.70
CA GLN A 107 -1.10 -12.15 10.89
C GLN A 107 -1.83 -11.32 9.85
N PHE A 108 -2.62 -11.99 9.01
CA PHE A 108 -3.40 -11.38 7.93
C PHE A 108 -4.84 -11.22 8.39
N THR A 109 -5.40 -10.03 8.22
CA THR A 109 -6.74 -9.73 8.73
C THR A 109 -7.56 -8.95 7.73
N PHE A 110 -8.82 -9.33 7.57
CA PHE A 110 -9.83 -8.45 7.01
C PHE A 110 -10.20 -7.39 8.06
N SER A 111 -10.13 -6.11 7.69
CA SER A 111 -10.33 -4.97 8.61
C SER A 111 -11.75 -4.85 9.16
N GLY A 112 -12.68 -5.66 8.65
CA GLY A 112 -14.11 -5.57 8.94
C GLY A 112 -14.81 -4.52 8.07
N HIS A 113 -14.13 -3.85 7.15
CA HIS A 113 -14.76 -2.91 6.23
C HIS A 113 -14.17 -3.01 4.84
N ARG A 114 -13.31 -2.09 4.40
CA ARG A 114 -12.88 -1.97 3.00
C ARG A 114 -11.43 -2.33 2.78
N GLY A 115 -10.84 -3.14 3.65
CA GLY A 115 -9.40 -3.32 3.63
C GLY A 115 -8.88 -4.53 4.37
N PHE A 116 -7.58 -4.69 4.29
CA PHE A 116 -6.84 -5.76 4.93
C PHE A 116 -5.64 -5.20 5.68
N HIS A 117 -5.24 -5.87 6.76
CA HIS A 117 -4.00 -5.56 7.45
C HIS A 117 -3.07 -6.75 7.47
N ILE A 118 -1.77 -6.48 7.31
CA ILE A 118 -0.69 -7.43 7.54
C ILE A 118 0.07 -6.99 8.79
N HIS A 119 0.03 -7.81 9.83
CA HIS A 119 0.74 -7.57 11.09
C HIS A 119 1.98 -8.44 11.16
N VAL A 120 3.17 -7.86 11.10
CA VAL A 120 4.43 -8.57 11.29
C VAL A 120 4.91 -8.37 12.73
N ARG A 121 4.83 -9.45 13.52
CA ARG A 121 5.18 -9.52 14.94
C ARG A 121 6.49 -10.26 15.19
N ASP A 122 7.49 -10.04 14.34
CA ASP A 122 8.82 -10.59 14.55
C ASP A 122 9.53 -9.80 15.66
N PRO A 123 9.96 -10.45 16.77
CA PRO A 123 10.69 -9.78 17.84
C PRO A 123 11.92 -8.99 17.38
N ASN A 124 12.57 -9.43 16.30
CA ASN A 124 13.74 -8.75 15.74
C ASN A 124 13.41 -7.43 15.07
N LEU A 125 12.14 -7.16 14.74
CA LEU A 125 11.71 -5.95 14.04
C LEU A 125 11.08 -4.91 14.98
N LEU A 126 10.87 -5.24 16.25
CA LEU A 126 10.19 -4.36 17.22
C LEU A 126 10.90 -3.02 17.42
N HIS A 127 12.21 -2.98 17.22
CA HIS A 127 13.06 -1.80 17.40
C HIS A 127 13.01 -0.81 16.24
N LEU A 128 12.42 -1.17 15.09
CA LEU A 128 12.37 -0.30 13.92
C LEU A 128 11.65 0.99 14.27
N ASP A 129 12.34 2.12 14.08
CA ASP A 129 11.78 3.44 14.30
C ASP A 129 10.98 3.93 13.10
N SER A 130 10.40 5.11 13.21
CA SER A 130 9.60 5.71 12.15
C SER A 130 10.39 5.96 10.85
N ASN A 131 11.69 6.24 10.92
CA ASN A 131 12.49 6.49 9.71
C ASN A 131 12.79 5.17 8.98
N ALA A 132 13.20 4.12 9.69
CA ALA A 132 13.43 2.81 9.11
C ALA A 132 12.15 2.25 8.47
N ARG A 133 11.00 2.44 9.12
CA ARG A 133 9.68 2.06 8.57
C ARG A 133 9.34 2.85 7.32
N ARG A 134 9.68 4.14 7.27
CA ARG A 134 9.49 4.97 6.08
C ARG A 134 10.33 4.46 4.91
N GLU A 135 11.58 4.07 5.14
CA GLU A 135 12.41 3.49 4.07
C GLU A 135 11.83 2.18 3.51
N ILE A 136 11.23 1.34 4.35
CA ILE A 136 10.49 0.15 3.89
C ILE A 136 9.32 0.56 2.99
N VAL A 137 8.50 1.53 3.40
CA VAL A 137 7.37 2.03 2.60
C VAL A 137 7.85 2.67 1.29
N ASN A 138 8.89 3.51 1.33
CA ASN A 138 9.49 4.14 0.15
C ASN A 138 9.96 3.09 -0.85
N TYR A 139 10.64 2.04 -0.37
CA TYR A 139 11.09 0.94 -1.22
C TYR A 139 9.91 0.19 -1.87
N ILE A 140 8.85 -0.10 -1.12
CA ILE A 140 7.64 -0.75 -1.66
C ILE A 140 6.97 0.14 -2.73
N ARG A 141 6.93 1.46 -2.50
CA ARG A 141 6.34 2.44 -3.43
C ARG A 141 7.22 2.76 -4.64
N GLY A 142 8.49 2.36 -4.61
CA GLY A 142 9.48 2.69 -5.64
C GLY A 142 9.96 4.14 -5.58
N GLU A 143 9.85 4.77 -4.42
CA GLU A 143 10.39 6.10 -4.17
C GLU A 143 11.91 6.03 -4.03
N GLY A 144 12.61 6.96 -4.68
CA GLY A 144 14.08 7.00 -4.67
C GLY A 144 14.76 5.90 -5.50
N ILE A 145 14.00 5.03 -6.15
CA ILE A 145 14.56 3.99 -7.03
C ILE A 145 15.01 4.60 -8.35
N ASP A 146 16.31 4.48 -8.60
CA ASP A 146 16.89 4.67 -9.92
C ASP A 146 16.73 3.36 -10.73
N ILE A 147 15.79 3.38 -11.67
CA ILE A 147 15.51 2.23 -12.54
C ILE A 147 16.74 1.82 -13.34
N GLN A 148 17.56 2.77 -13.77
CA GLN A 148 18.65 2.50 -14.72
C GLN A 148 19.71 1.60 -14.08
N SER A 149 20.09 1.88 -12.84
CA SER A 149 20.97 1.02 -12.04
C SER A 149 20.31 -0.27 -11.56
N THR A 150 19.00 -0.26 -11.26
CA THR A 150 18.34 -1.49 -10.77
C THR A 150 18.12 -2.56 -11.84
N ILE A 151 17.97 -2.15 -13.12
CA ILE A 151 17.85 -3.09 -14.26
C ILE A 151 19.16 -3.84 -14.50
N SER A 152 20.33 -3.20 -14.36
CA SER A 152 21.63 -3.86 -14.55
C SER A 152 21.92 -4.91 -13.49
N ASP A 153 21.40 -4.73 -12.28
CA ASP A 153 21.77 -5.52 -11.11
C ASP A 153 20.83 -6.71 -10.85
N ASN A 154 19.87 -6.98 -11.75
CA ASN A 154 18.87 -8.05 -11.63
C ASN A 154 18.12 -8.04 -10.27
N SER A 155 17.93 -6.85 -9.71
CA SER A 155 17.21 -6.64 -8.45
C SER A 155 15.71 -6.89 -8.60
N GLY A 156 14.98 -6.96 -7.47
CA GLY A 156 13.51 -7.00 -7.47
C GLY A 156 12.88 -5.86 -8.28
N TRP A 157 13.36 -4.64 -8.05
CA TRP A 157 12.95 -3.46 -8.82
C TRP A 157 13.36 -3.50 -10.29
N GLY A 158 14.53 -4.06 -10.63
CA GLY A 158 14.94 -4.24 -12.02
C GLY A 158 13.95 -5.11 -12.79
N ARG A 159 13.56 -6.26 -12.23
CA ARG A 159 12.56 -7.16 -12.82
C ARG A 159 11.19 -6.49 -12.95
N ARG A 160 10.73 -5.80 -11.91
CA ARG A 160 9.46 -5.06 -11.92
C ARG A 160 9.47 -3.92 -12.94
N ALA A 161 10.58 -3.20 -13.09
CA ALA A 161 10.72 -2.14 -14.08
C ALA A 161 10.69 -2.69 -15.51
N LEU A 162 11.35 -3.81 -15.79
CA LEU A 162 11.32 -4.44 -17.11
C LEU A 162 9.90 -4.86 -17.52
N GLN A 163 9.14 -5.48 -16.60
CA GLN A 163 7.73 -5.81 -16.83
C GLN A 163 6.87 -4.54 -17.01
N GLY A 164 7.11 -3.51 -16.18
CA GLY A 164 6.42 -2.23 -16.26
C GLY A 164 6.68 -1.45 -17.55
N ILE A 165 7.86 -1.58 -18.17
CA ILE A 165 8.18 -1.00 -19.48
C ILE A 165 7.21 -1.54 -20.53
N ASP A 166 7.06 -2.85 -20.63
CA ASP A 166 6.20 -3.48 -21.64
C ASP A 166 4.73 -3.11 -21.43
N ALA A 167 4.23 -3.19 -20.19
CA ALA A 167 2.85 -2.81 -19.85
C ALA A 167 2.57 -1.32 -20.14
N THR A 168 3.50 -0.44 -19.78
CA THR A 168 3.35 1.01 -20.04
C THR A 168 3.36 1.30 -21.55
N LEU A 169 4.26 0.67 -22.30
CA LEU A 169 4.33 0.82 -23.76
C LEU A 169 3.06 0.32 -24.46
N GLU A 170 2.47 -0.79 -24.00
CA GLU A 170 1.20 -1.30 -24.52
C GLU A 170 0.06 -0.28 -24.30
N LYS A 171 -0.06 0.28 -23.09
CA LYS A 171 -1.04 1.33 -22.77
C LYS A 171 -0.85 2.57 -23.66
N LEU A 172 0.39 3.02 -23.82
CA LEU A 172 0.74 4.15 -24.67
C LEU A 172 0.41 3.88 -26.15
N SER A 173 0.71 2.69 -26.66
CA SER A 173 0.39 2.30 -28.03
C SER A 173 -1.13 2.32 -28.27
N ARG A 174 -1.94 1.81 -27.33
CA ARG A 174 -3.41 1.87 -27.41
C ARG A 174 -3.95 3.30 -27.39
N ILE A 175 -3.28 4.22 -26.68
CA ILE A 175 -3.63 5.64 -26.68
C ILE A 175 -3.36 6.25 -28.06
N SER A 176 -2.17 6.01 -28.63
CA SER A 176 -1.76 6.57 -29.93
C SER A 176 -2.58 5.99 -31.08
N SER A 177 -2.88 4.69 -31.06
CA SER A 177 -3.71 4.01 -32.06
C SER A 177 -5.18 4.44 -32.03
N GLY A 178 -5.59 5.24 -31.05
CA GLY A 178 -6.95 5.72 -30.89
C GLY A 178 -7.95 4.64 -30.48
N ALA A 179 -7.49 3.56 -29.84
CA ALA A 179 -8.33 2.42 -29.47
C ALA A 179 -9.51 2.82 -28.56
N THR A 180 -10.57 2.01 -28.58
CA THR A 180 -11.70 2.13 -27.65
C THR A 180 -11.19 2.10 -26.21
N GLY A 181 -11.62 3.08 -25.38
CA GLY A 181 -11.18 3.20 -23.99
C GLY A 181 -9.92 4.06 -23.77
N LYS A 182 -9.35 4.71 -24.80
CA LYS A 182 -8.17 5.58 -24.64
C LYS A 182 -8.33 6.69 -23.58
N GLY A 183 -9.54 7.20 -23.38
CA GLY A 183 -9.82 8.21 -22.36
C GLY A 183 -9.54 7.68 -20.95
N ALA A 184 -10.04 6.48 -20.64
CA ALA A 184 -9.82 5.82 -19.36
C ALA A 184 -8.33 5.52 -19.12
N LEU A 185 -7.60 5.06 -20.13
CA LEU A 185 -6.14 4.85 -20.03
C LEU A 185 -5.39 6.15 -19.74
N ILE A 186 -5.77 7.26 -20.37
CA ILE A 186 -5.18 8.57 -20.09
C ILE A 186 -5.48 9.00 -18.65
N ASP A 187 -6.71 8.79 -18.18
CA ASP A 187 -7.10 9.14 -16.81
C ASP A 187 -6.36 8.29 -15.77
N GLU A 188 -6.19 7.00 -16.03
CA GLU A 188 -5.40 6.07 -15.23
C GLU A 188 -3.94 6.54 -15.13
N LEU A 189 -3.24 6.69 -16.27
CA LEU A 189 -1.85 7.16 -16.30
C LEU A 189 -1.69 8.55 -15.67
N HIS A 190 -2.70 9.42 -15.81
CA HIS A 190 -2.71 10.74 -15.15
C HIS A 190 -2.86 10.61 -13.62
N GLY A 191 -3.67 9.68 -13.13
CA GLY A 191 -3.79 9.36 -11.71
C GLY A 191 -2.44 8.94 -11.13
N ILE A 192 -1.76 8.01 -11.80
CA ILE A 192 -0.41 7.55 -11.44
C ILE A 192 0.57 8.73 -11.31
N LEU A 193 0.63 9.59 -12.32
CA LEU A 193 1.53 10.75 -12.32
C LEU A 193 1.19 11.76 -11.24
N SER A 194 -0.11 11.99 -11.00
CA SER A 194 -0.58 12.93 -9.98
C SER A 194 -0.19 12.48 -8.58
N THR A 195 -0.39 11.21 -8.25
CA THR A 195 0.03 10.63 -6.97
C THR A 195 1.54 10.75 -6.80
N ARG A 196 2.29 10.35 -7.83
CA ARG A 196 3.74 10.34 -7.77
C ARG A 196 4.38 11.72 -7.72
N ALA A 197 3.77 12.73 -8.32
CA ALA A 197 4.25 14.10 -8.25
C ALA A 197 4.16 14.71 -6.85
N ASN A 198 3.44 14.08 -5.91
CA ASN A 198 3.42 14.50 -4.51
C ASN A 198 4.69 14.07 -3.75
N SER A 199 5.47 13.12 -4.26
CA SER A 199 6.71 12.70 -3.60
C SER A 199 7.79 13.78 -3.78
N PRO A 200 8.48 14.22 -2.71
CA PRO A 200 9.52 15.25 -2.77
C PRO A 200 10.68 14.93 -3.71
N GLN A 201 10.90 13.65 -4.02
CA GLN A 201 12.00 13.18 -4.85
C GLN A 201 11.67 13.19 -6.34
N VAL A 202 10.40 13.45 -6.70
CA VAL A 202 9.91 13.40 -8.08
C VAL A 202 9.85 14.81 -8.66
N ASN A 203 10.68 15.08 -9.66
CA ASN A 203 10.71 16.37 -10.36
C ASN A 203 10.22 16.22 -11.81
N LEU A 204 8.90 16.29 -11.98
CA LEU A 204 8.25 16.23 -13.30
C LEU A 204 7.95 17.63 -13.83
N LYS A 205 8.33 17.89 -15.08
CA LYS A 205 7.99 19.14 -15.78
C LYS A 205 6.49 19.28 -16.09
N SER A 206 5.76 18.17 -16.13
CA SER A 206 4.32 18.14 -16.39
C SER A 206 3.73 16.79 -16.02
N THR A 207 2.53 16.80 -15.46
CA THR A 207 1.68 15.62 -15.22
C THR A 207 0.42 15.62 -16.10
N SER A 208 0.33 16.56 -17.05
CA SER A 208 -0.91 16.81 -17.78
C SER A 208 -1.28 15.67 -18.74
N ARG A 209 -2.60 15.51 -18.98
CA ARG A 209 -3.12 14.60 -20.01
C ARG A 209 -2.54 14.88 -21.41
N ALA A 210 -2.18 16.12 -21.70
CA ALA A 210 -1.53 16.49 -22.96
C ALA A 210 -0.11 15.91 -23.06
N SER A 211 0.66 15.94 -21.97
CA SER A 211 2.00 15.34 -21.93
C SER A 211 1.96 13.81 -22.03
N ILE A 212 0.91 13.16 -21.53
CA ILE A 212 0.68 11.72 -21.72
C ILE A 212 0.42 11.39 -23.19
N LYS A 213 -0.40 12.19 -23.89
CA LYS A 213 -0.63 12.02 -25.33
C LYS A 213 0.65 12.24 -26.13
N GLU A 214 1.41 13.27 -25.82
CA GLU A 214 2.72 13.53 -26.45
C GLU A 214 3.68 12.34 -26.25
N LEU A 215 3.73 11.77 -25.04
CA LEU A 215 4.52 10.57 -24.78
C LEU A 215 4.00 9.37 -25.60
N ALA A 216 2.68 9.18 -25.71
CA ALA A 216 2.08 8.11 -26.49
C ALA A 216 2.47 8.20 -27.98
N ASP A 217 2.41 9.41 -28.57
CA ASP A 217 2.81 9.65 -29.95
C ASP A 217 4.31 9.39 -30.17
N LEU A 218 5.16 9.71 -29.19
CA LEU A 218 6.58 9.41 -29.25
C LEU A 218 6.86 7.90 -29.12
N ALA A 219 6.05 7.18 -28.34
CA ALA A 219 6.16 5.75 -28.10
C ALA A 219 5.67 4.89 -29.28
N ASP A 220 4.90 5.45 -30.22
CA ASP A 220 4.47 4.75 -31.44
C ASP A 220 5.63 4.48 -32.42
N ASN A 221 6.74 5.21 -32.28
CA ASN A 221 7.94 4.97 -33.08
C ASN A 221 8.67 3.70 -32.61
N GLN A 222 8.57 2.62 -33.40
CA GLN A 222 9.19 1.33 -33.10
C GLN A 222 10.72 1.37 -32.94
N GLU A 223 11.42 2.28 -33.61
CA GLU A 223 12.87 2.42 -33.45
C GLU A 223 13.21 2.92 -32.05
N LYS A 224 12.47 3.91 -31.55
CA LYS A 224 12.65 4.44 -30.18
C LYS A 224 12.35 3.37 -29.14
N VAL A 225 11.28 2.62 -29.33
CA VAL A 225 10.92 1.50 -28.43
C VAL A 225 11.99 0.41 -28.45
N SER A 226 12.47 0.02 -29.64
CA SER A 226 13.51 -1.01 -29.75
C SER A 226 14.81 -0.56 -29.08
N ARG A 227 15.19 0.71 -29.25
CA ARG A 227 16.36 1.29 -28.57
C ARG A 227 16.23 1.28 -27.06
N LEU A 228 15.05 1.63 -26.52
CA LEU A 228 14.78 1.59 -25.09
C LEU A 228 14.83 0.17 -24.51
N LYS A 229 14.28 -0.82 -25.23
CA LYS A 229 14.31 -2.22 -24.80
C LYS A 229 15.72 -2.81 -24.84
N ASN A 230 16.55 -2.38 -25.78
CA ASN A 230 17.95 -2.80 -25.87
C ASN A 230 18.83 -2.11 -24.82
N ASP A 231 18.55 -0.85 -24.51
CA ASP A 231 19.28 -0.07 -23.52
C ASP A 231 18.34 0.89 -22.78
N SER A 232 17.94 0.47 -21.57
CA SER A 232 17.06 1.21 -20.68
C SER A 232 17.71 2.44 -20.05
N SER A 233 19.02 2.67 -20.24
CA SER A 233 19.67 3.91 -19.81
C SER A 233 19.39 5.08 -20.77
N LEU A 234 18.93 4.80 -21.99
CA LEU A 234 18.75 5.80 -23.03
C LEU A 234 17.51 6.69 -22.81
N SER A 235 17.71 8.00 -22.98
CA SER A 235 16.63 8.98 -23.04
C SER A 235 16.02 9.04 -24.46
N VAL A 236 15.17 8.07 -24.79
CA VAL A 236 14.59 7.95 -26.15
C VAL A 236 13.39 8.86 -26.44
N PHE A 237 12.71 9.37 -25.40
CA PHE A 237 11.51 10.22 -25.54
C PHE A 237 11.80 11.71 -25.28
N GLY A 238 13.08 12.09 -25.27
CA GLY A 238 13.52 13.46 -25.01
C GLY A 238 13.41 13.88 -23.52
N PRO A 239 13.88 15.08 -23.18
CA PRO A 239 14.10 15.51 -21.79
C PRO A 239 12.82 15.85 -21.01
N LYS A 240 11.67 15.88 -21.68
CA LYS A 240 10.36 16.10 -21.06
C LYS A 240 9.64 14.76 -20.81
N CYS A 241 9.53 13.92 -21.83
CA CYS A 241 8.71 12.71 -21.78
C CYS A 241 9.46 11.49 -21.23
N THR A 242 10.80 11.45 -21.28
CA THR A 242 11.57 10.33 -20.69
C THR A 242 11.36 10.24 -19.16
N PRO A 243 11.45 11.33 -18.37
CA PRO A 243 11.12 11.26 -16.94
C PRO A 243 9.67 10.82 -16.71
N ILE A 244 8.72 11.35 -17.47
CA ILE A 244 7.30 10.96 -17.37
C ILE A 244 7.14 9.45 -17.59
N PHE A 245 7.78 8.90 -18.63
CA PHE A 245 7.76 7.47 -18.92
C PHE A 245 8.28 6.64 -17.75
N TRP A 246 9.44 6.99 -17.18
CA TRP A 246 9.99 6.25 -16.05
C TRP A 246 9.12 6.35 -14.80
N GLU A 247 8.51 7.49 -14.55
CA GLU A 247 7.56 7.63 -13.45
C GLU A 247 6.25 6.87 -13.72
N LEU A 248 5.84 6.69 -14.97
CA LEU A 248 4.78 5.75 -15.31
C LEU A 248 5.21 4.30 -15.12
N VAL A 249 6.44 3.92 -15.45
CA VAL A 249 6.93 2.54 -15.23
C VAL A 249 7.01 2.21 -13.74
N LYS A 250 7.62 3.09 -12.93
CA LYS A 250 7.66 2.95 -11.46
C LYS A 250 6.25 2.91 -10.92
N GLY A 251 5.43 3.85 -11.38
CA GLY A 251 4.02 3.91 -11.11
C GLY A 251 3.36 2.59 -11.44
N ASP A 252 3.10 2.26 -12.68
CA ASP A 252 2.36 1.07 -13.11
C ASP A 252 2.79 -0.24 -12.43
N SER A 253 4.10 -0.44 -12.23
CA SER A 253 4.63 -1.60 -11.49
C SER A 253 4.34 -1.55 -9.97
N SER A 254 4.33 -0.34 -9.37
CA SER A 254 4.01 -0.08 -7.96
C SER A 254 2.56 0.30 -7.68
N VAL A 255 1.77 0.67 -8.69
CA VAL A 255 0.49 1.40 -8.64
C VAL A 255 -0.63 0.48 -8.20
N VAL A 256 -0.45 -0.82 -8.38
CA VAL A 256 -1.29 -1.81 -7.72
C VAL A 256 -1.04 -1.84 -6.20
N ILE A 257 -0.03 -1.18 -5.65
CA ILE A 257 0.13 -0.93 -4.20
C ILE A 257 0.05 0.59 -3.88
N GLY A 258 0.31 1.45 -4.87
CA GLY A 258 0.46 2.91 -4.68
C GLY A 258 -0.73 3.79 -5.05
N THR A 259 -1.70 3.32 -5.85
CA THR A 259 -2.95 4.07 -6.12
C THR A 259 -4.18 3.42 -5.49
N ALA A 260 -4.00 2.23 -4.98
CA ALA A 260 -5.05 1.33 -4.58
C ALA A 260 -4.42 0.46 -3.51
N GLY A 261 -4.92 0.52 -2.27
CA GLY A 261 -4.24 -0.09 -1.14
C GLY A 261 -2.90 0.57 -0.85
N GLU A 262 -2.87 1.92 -0.83
CA GLU A 262 -1.78 2.65 -0.16
C GLU A 262 -1.54 1.89 1.14
N THR A 263 -0.38 1.25 1.29
CA THR A 263 0.11 0.99 2.64
C THR A 263 0.13 2.37 3.26
N ASP A 264 -0.87 2.70 4.08
CA ASP A 264 -1.03 4.04 4.61
C ASP A 264 0.31 4.32 5.32
N GLU A 265 1.11 5.21 4.72
CA GLU A 265 2.47 5.46 5.21
C GLU A 265 2.36 5.92 6.66
N VAL A 266 1.32 6.69 6.97
CA VAL A 266 1.02 7.17 8.31
C VAL A 266 0.73 6.01 9.26
N VAL A 267 0.11 4.92 8.81
CA VAL A 267 -0.08 3.70 9.63
C VAL A 267 1.23 2.97 9.84
N THR A 268 1.98 2.73 8.76
CA THR A 268 3.18 1.90 8.81
C THR A 268 4.31 2.56 9.60
N VAL A 269 4.46 3.88 9.45
CA VAL A 269 5.51 4.70 10.08
C VAL A 269 5.22 5.01 11.56
N ASP A 270 3.95 5.04 11.96
CA ASP A 270 3.57 5.36 13.34
C ASP A 270 3.86 4.20 14.31
N THR A 271 4.98 4.33 15.04
CA THR A 271 5.42 3.39 16.08
C THR A 271 4.54 3.36 17.32
N LYS A 272 3.45 4.14 17.36
CA LYS A 272 2.51 4.28 18.48
C LYS A 272 1.06 4.11 18.04
N ARG A 273 0.83 3.60 16.82
CA ARG A 273 -0.48 3.43 16.22
C ARG A 273 -1.37 2.53 17.07
N VAL A 274 -2.66 2.73 16.89
CA VAL A 274 -3.69 1.79 17.37
C VAL A 274 -4.40 1.20 16.16
N ILE A 275 -4.65 -0.10 16.21
CA ILE A 275 -5.26 -0.87 15.14
C ILE A 275 -6.46 -1.65 15.67
N ARG A 276 -7.41 -1.92 14.77
CA ARG A 276 -8.69 -2.52 15.14
C ARG A 276 -8.47 -3.93 15.68
N TRP A 277 -9.18 -4.25 16.76
CA TRP A 277 -9.00 -5.51 17.47
C TRP A 277 -9.55 -6.69 16.66
N VAL A 278 -8.71 -7.70 16.42
CA VAL A 278 -9.10 -8.93 15.73
C VAL A 278 -10.20 -9.66 16.49
N GLY A 279 -11.29 -9.96 15.81
CA GLY A 279 -12.48 -10.57 16.37
C GLY A 279 -13.53 -9.59 16.90
N SER A 280 -13.24 -8.29 16.92
CA SER A 280 -14.25 -7.25 17.22
C SER A 280 -15.14 -6.94 16.01
N LEU A 281 -16.21 -6.18 16.23
CA LEU A 281 -17.06 -5.67 15.15
C LEU A 281 -16.56 -4.30 14.66
N HIS A 282 -16.64 -4.10 13.35
CA HIS A 282 -16.44 -2.80 12.74
C HIS A 282 -17.75 -2.00 12.80
N GLY A 283 -17.79 -0.96 13.63
CA GLY A 283 -19.04 -0.28 13.97
C GLY A 283 -19.81 0.39 12.80
N LYS A 284 -19.14 0.69 11.68
CA LYS A 284 -19.83 1.23 10.48
C LYS A 284 -20.51 0.16 9.62
N SER A 285 -19.88 -1.00 9.46
CA SER A 285 -20.29 -2.05 8.51
C SER A 285 -21.00 -3.21 9.21
N GLY A 286 -20.82 -3.36 10.53
CA GLY A 286 -21.31 -4.50 11.29
C GLY A 286 -20.55 -5.80 11.02
N LEU A 287 -19.52 -5.80 10.18
CA LEU A 287 -18.73 -7.00 9.89
C LEU A 287 -17.65 -7.20 10.95
N ARG A 288 -17.28 -8.46 11.16
CA ARG A 288 -16.24 -8.87 12.11
C ARG A 288 -14.85 -8.68 11.49
N VAL A 289 -13.95 -8.08 12.26
CA VAL A 289 -12.51 -8.09 11.95
C VAL A 289 -12.03 -9.52 12.07
N THR A 290 -11.58 -10.10 10.96
CA THR A 290 -11.39 -11.55 10.88
C THR A 290 -9.98 -11.85 10.45
N GLU A 291 -9.32 -12.74 11.18
CA GLU A 291 -8.04 -13.30 10.78
C GLU A 291 -8.25 -14.36 9.70
N LEU A 292 -7.38 -14.35 8.70
CA LEU A 292 -7.42 -15.23 7.54
C LEU A 292 -6.03 -15.86 7.38
N PRO A 293 -5.93 -17.10 6.87
CA PRO A 293 -4.66 -17.66 6.47
C PRO A 293 -4.18 -16.98 5.17
N LEU A 294 -2.87 -17.01 4.91
CA LEU A 294 -2.23 -16.33 3.78
C LEU A 294 -2.84 -16.75 2.43
N GLU A 295 -3.17 -18.03 2.27
CA GLU A 295 -3.72 -18.59 1.02
C GLU A 295 -5.12 -18.08 0.69
N ARG A 296 -5.81 -17.42 1.64
CA ARG A 296 -7.06 -16.70 1.34
C ARG A 296 -6.83 -15.32 0.76
N LEU A 297 -5.61 -14.79 0.74
CA LEU A 297 -5.30 -13.58 -0.01
C LEU A 297 -5.01 -13.90 -1.49
N ASP A 298 -4.63 -15.14 -1.80
CA ASP A 298 -4.29 -15.57 -3.16
C ASP A 298 -5.50 -15.44 -4.12
N PRO A 299 -5.41 -14.58 -5.17
CA PRO A 299 -6.48 -14.40 -6.13
C PRO A 299 -6.77 -15.65 -6.98
N ASP A 300 -5.83 -16.59 -7.07
CA ASP A 300 -5.95 -17.84 -7.84
C ASP A 300 -6.40 -19.04 -6.98
N SER A 301 -6.51 -18.85 -5.66
CA SER A 301 -6.94 -19.89 -4.74
C SER A 301 -8.40 -20.26 -4.96
N SER A 302 -8.68 -21.57 -5.01
CA SER A 302 -10.03 -22.11 -5.12
C SER A 302 -10.89 -21.89 -3.86
N ASN A 303 -10.29 -21.38 -2.77
CA ASN A 303 -10.94 -21.18 -1.48
C ASN A 303 -10.96 -19.70 -1.09
N LYS A 304 -11.54 -18.86 -1.96
CA LYS A 304 -11.68 -17.41 -1.76
C LYS A 304 -12.55 -17.04 -0.57
#